data_AF-A0A6I1TX08-F1
#
_entry.id   AF-A0A6I1TX08-F1
#
_cell.length_a   1.000
_cell.length_b   1.000
_cell.length_c   1.000
_cell.angle_alpha   90.00
_cell.angle_beta   90.00
_cell.angle_gamma   90.00
#
_symmetry.space_group_name_H-M   'P 1'
#
loop_
_entity.id
_entity.type
_entity.pdbx_description
1 polymer ?
#
loop_
_entity_poly.entity_id
_entity_poly.type
_entity_poly.pdbx_seq_one_letter_code
_entity_poly.pdbx_strand_id
1 'polypeptide(L)'
;MSKKRFRTPNVVIEPYQYDMALEYIEAYRPSTEINNLIEIYLILKLLKTENEFSRFKHLIRKFHNDLSANFPITIFEIDYDSIYIFYKDVFWELVLSLEKINKDDVSQFESYIKKYNIQTMNLKNVTKLIDLFPQVIKENFLSLSRNIEFFLNHQSGKFTDSNGLYIKLGITNEEINNLAIEYCQTDSINPNYLQSIVEYKKLSKYEFDDEVKLLAKRKSEEFWEKHFKTNEGIHYSISVGIKPLDSDKLFEPIENGILLNKIILDEHHDFPTLLNNYIYLLNFFNLESGLPWLVANEEVFSLTSIFYPKSNAHFGTFNNILKRYHSLLFQAYFDYLKQNEIDVEEIIEWYFNIYLETELDIKGFHFHASNKESSYYERGKSIICEMDSILDQYELFVRHGEINQDLLEIKSKASSYASLKSFNKKKFLKLSNNPDNSALFSVLFSDQSSLSFNSSKKEHGTFFKHIIDGVKITDFADYQVEQIKILIEKNILKLSDDVIKFTNFQEINILNKLWKSGTYCLYYKDKLILDIAEDLCKKGYCEYSDNLFSEYESNYLSYILDDKKYGNGLKIRNKFSHGKFGYKKEEEHLQNYLELLQIVIFYMMRINDE
;
A
#
# COMPACT_ATOMS: atom_id res chain seq x y z
N MET A 1 -1.40 -36.42 35.95
CA MET A 1 -1.72 -35.00 35.70
C MET A 1 -0.55 -34.38 34.98
N SER A 2 -0.67 -34.15 33.67
CA SER A 2 0.33 -33.41 32.89
C SER A 2 0.43 -31.99 33.45
N LYS A 3 1.62 -31.54 33.86
CA LYS A 3 1.86 -30.12 34.19
C LYS A 3 1.37 -29.27 33.00
N LYS A 4 0.34 -28.44 33.21
CA LYS A 4 -0.05 -27.42 32.23
C LYS A 4 1.14 -26.48 32.08
N ARG A 5 1.75 -26.49 30.89
CA ARG A 5 2.88 -25.61 30.56
C ARG A 5 2.36 -24.22 30.23
N PHE A 6 3.08 -23.17 30.62
CA PHE A 6 2.73 -21.78 30.36
C PHE A 6 3.02 -21.42 28.89
N ARG A 7 2.23 -21.95 27.95
CA ARG A 7 2.45 -21.93 26.48
C ARG A 7 2.29 -20.54 25.82
N THR A 8 2.61 -19.45 26.49
CA THR A 8 2.40 -18.08 25.97
C THR A 8 3.73 -17.33 25.96
N PRO A 9 4.35 -17.12 24.80
CA PRO A 9 5.66 -16.47 24.69
C PRO A 9 5.58 -14.93 24.79
N ASN A 10 4.40 -14.37 25.02
CA ASN A 10 4.18 -12.93 25.01
C ASN A 10 4.64 -12.29 26.34
N VAL A 11 5.26 -11.12 26.21
CA VAL A 11 5.74 -10.30 27.35
C VAL A 11 4.58 -9.59 28.06
N VAL A 12 3.48 -9.37 27.34
CA VAL A 12 2.19 -8.89 27.84
C VAL A 12 1.20 -10.02 27.62
N ILE A 13 0.49 -10.41 28.67
CA ILE A 13 -0.45 -11.52 28.62
C ILE A 13 -1.88 -10.98 28.66
N GLU A 14 -2.76 -11.63 27.91
CA GLU A 14 -4.19 -11.29 27.87
C GLU A 14 -4.85 -11.64 29.23
N PRO A 15 -5.94 -10.99 29.64
CA PRO A 15 -6.59 -11.23 30.94
C PRO A 15 -6.86 -12.71 31.26
N TYR A 16 -7.20 -13.54 30.25
CA TYR A 16 -7.46 -14.97 30.43
C TYR A 16 -6.20 -15.82 30.69
N GLN A 17 -5.00 -15.28 30.45
CA GLN A 17 -3.71 -15.93 30.67
C GLN A 17 -3.15 -15.67 32.08
N TYR A 18 -3.75 -14.75 32.84
CA TYR A 18 -3.35 -14.45 34.22
C TYR A 18 -3.54 -15.66 35.14
N ASP A 19 -4.65 -16.40 34.98
CA ASP A 19 -4.93 -17.60 35.76
C ASP A 19 -3.86 -18.68 35.52
N MET A 20 -3.34 -18.79 34.30
CA MET A 20 -2.25 -19.73 33.98
C MET A 20 -0.93 -19.32 34.65
N ALA A 21 -0.63 -18.02 34.70
CA ALA A 21 0.56 -17.51 35.39
C ALA A 21 0.46 -17.72 36.91
N LEU A 22 -0.72 -17.51 37.49
CA LEU A 22 -1.00 -17.77 38.90
C LEU A 22 -0.86 -19.25 39.25
N GLU A 23 -1.50 -20.14 38.47
CA GLU A 23 -1.37 -21.60 38.64
C GLU A 23 0.11 -22.03 38.62
N TYR A 24 0.92 -21.44 37.72
CA TYR A 24 2.34 -21.72 37.64
C TYR A 24 3.12 -21.25 38.88
N ILE A 25 2.89 -20.02 39.32
CA ILE A 25 3.57 -19.43 40.49
C ILE A 25 3.27 -20.25 41.75
N GLU A 26 2.01 -20.65 41.95
CA GLU A 26 1.59 -21.44 43.11
C GLU A 26 2.13 -22.87 43.09
N ALA A 27 2.26 -23.47 41.91
CA ALA A 27 2.82 -24.81 41.72
C ALA A 27 4.36 -24.83 41.53
N TYR A 28 5.03 -23.69 41.71
CA TYR A 28 6.44 -23.51 41.37
C TYR A 28 7.37 -24.52 42.05
N ARG A 29 8.27 -25.13 41.26
CA ARG A 29 9.39 -25.95 41.75
C ARG A 29 10.64 -25.67 40.90
N PRO A 30 11.84 -25.60 41.51
CA PRO A 30 13.10 -25.54 40.76
C PRO A 30 13.20 -26.70 39.77
N SER A 31 13.79 -26.43 38.59
CA SER A 31 13.91 -27.39 37.50
C SER A 31 15.20 -27.12 36.74
N THR A 32 15.83 -28.18 36.23
CA THR A 32 16.96 -28.13 35.30
C THR A 32 16.55 -28.34 33.84
N GLU A 33 15.29 -28.71 33.58
CA GLU A 33 14.75 -28.85 32.22
C GLU A 33 14.58 -27.49 31.55
N ILE A 34 15.05 -27.36 30.30
CA ILE A 34 15.21 -26.08 29.61
C ILE A 34 13.88 -25.35 29.37
N ASN A 35 12.82 -26.05 28.99
CA ASN A 35 11.53 -25.40 28.76
C ASN A 35 10.96 -24.84 30.08
N ASN A 36 11.10 -25.56 31.19
CA ASN A 36 10.74 -25.04 32.50
C ASN A 36 11.57 -23.82 32.88
N LEU A 37 12.89 -23.79 32.62
CA LEU A 37 13.73 -22.61 32.86
C LEU A 37 13.25 -21.39 32.05
N ILE A 38 12.85 -21.60 30.79
CA ILE A 38 12.29 -20.53 29.95
C ILE A 38 10.96 -20.03 30.54
N GLU A 39 10.11 -20.92 31.06
CA GLU A 39 8.87 -20.53 31.75
C GLU A 39 9.15 -19.71 33.02
N ILE A 40 10.15 -20.10 33.82
CA ILE A 40 10.56 -19.31 35.00
C ILE A 40 10.99 -17.90 34.57
N TYR A 41 11.72 -17.78 33.47
CA TYR A 41 12.14 -16.49 32.93
C TYR A 41 10.96 -15.64 32.42
N LEU A 42 9.98 -16.26 31.76
CA LEU A 42 8.75 -15.56 31.33
C LEU A 42 7.97 -15.01 32.53
N ILE A 43 7.76 -15.83 33.56
CA ILE A 43 7.08 -15.39 34.79
C ILE A 43 7.90 -14.30 35.50
N LEU A 44 9.23 -14.42 35.54
CA LEU A 44 10.11 -13.39 36.08
C LEU A 44 9.92 -12.03 35.38
N LYS A 45 9.72 -12.01 34.06
CA LYS A 45 9.40 -10.79 33.32
C LYS A 45 8.04 -10.23 33.74
N LEU A 46 7.00 -11.07 33.79
CA LEU A 46 5.65 -10.66 34.22
C LEU A 46 5.64 -10.07 35.64
N LEU A 47 6.36 -10.69 36.59
CA LEU A 47 6.49 -10.17 37.96
C LEU A 47 7.13 -8.77 38.02
N LYS A 48 7.97 -8.43 37.02
CA LYS A 48 8.64 -7.12 36.93
C LYS A 48 7.77 -6.07 36.25
N THR A 49 6.93 -6.47 35.28
CA THR A 49 6.19 -5.54 34.43
C THR A 49 4.74 -5.33 34.85
N GLU A 50 4.04 -6.36 35.29
CA GLU A 50 2.60 -6.32 35.53
C GLU A 50 2.25 -6.06 37.00
N ASN A 51 1.26 -5.19 37.22
CA ASN A 51 0.88 -4.77 38.57
C ASN A 51 0.04 -5.82 39.29
N GLU A 52 -0.74 -6.65 38.58
CA GLU A 52 -1.60 -7.69 39.19
C GLU A 52 -0.79 -8.72 39.99
N PHE A 53 0.48 -8.96 39.65
CA PHE A 53 1.35 -9.90 40.36
C PHE A 53 2.18 -9.27 41.49
N SER A 54 1.86 -8.04 41.92
CA SER A 54 2.65 -7.32 42.94
C SER A 54 2.87 -8.09 44.24
N ARG A 55 1.90 -8.92 44.65
CA ARG A 55 2.02 -9.79 45.84
C ARG A 55 3.15 -10.84 45.74
N PHE A 56 3.56 -11.21 44.53
CA PHE A 56 4.60 -12.21 44.27
C PHE A 56 5.98 -11.63 43.98
N LYS A 57 6.16 -10.31 44.04
CA LYS A 57 7.46 -9.65 43.76
C LYS A 57 8.61 -10.15 44.64
N HIS A 58 8.31 -10.68 45.84
CA HIS A 58 9.30 -11.31 46.72
C HIS A 58 9.97 -12.55 46.09
N LEU A 59 9.34 -13.21 45.10
CA LEU A 59 9.89 -14.37 44.40
C LEU A 59 10.93 -14.01 43.33
N ILE A 60 11.05 -12.74 42.92
CA ILE A 60 11.96 -12.28 41.86
C ILE A 60 13.41 -12.72 42.15
N ARG A 61 13.89 -12.51 43.39
CA ARG A 61 15.26 -12.90 43.77
C ARG A 61 15.44 -14.42 43.74
N LYS A 62 14.43 -15.17 44.17
CA LYS A 62 14.45 -16.63 44.15
C LYS A 62 14.53 -17.16 42.72
N PHE A 63 13.66 -16.69 41.84
CA PHE A 63 13.64 -17.11 40.42
C PHE A 63 14.93 -16.75 39.71
N HIS A 64 15.48 -15.55 39.96
CA HIS A 64 16.77 -15.16 39.39
C HIS A 64 17.89 -16.11 39.82
N ASN A 65 17.98 -16.43 41.12
CA ASN A 65 18.99 -17.36 41.63
C ASN A 65 18.79 -18.78 41.06
N ASP A 66 17.54 -19.25 41.01
CA ASP A 66 17.21 -20.57 40.49
C ASP A 66 17.52 -20.69 38.99
N LEU A 67 17.30 -19.63 38.21
CA LEU A 67 17.74 -19.56 36.81
C LEU A 67 19.26 -19.65 36.70
N SER A 68 20.00 -18.78 37.40
CA SER A 68 21.47 -18.76 37.32
C SER A 68 22.12 -20.08 37.78
N ALA A 69 21.56 -20.73 38.80
CA ALA A 69 22.11 -21.97 39.38
C ALA A 69 21.75 -23.22 38.57
N ASN A 70 20.55 -23.27 37.98
CA ASN A 70 20.06 -24.47 37.27
C ASN A 70 20.25 -24.40 35.75
N PHE A 71 20.56 -23.22 35.18
CA PHE A 71 20.88 -23.11 33.77
C PHE A 71 22.23 -23.81 33.49
N PRO A 72 22.33 -24.62 32.41
CA PRO A 72 23.58 -25.30 32.05
C PRO A 72 24.81 -24.40 32.05
N ILE A 73 25.99 -25.01 32.24
CA ILE A 73 27.26 -24.26 32.25
C ILE A 73 27.46 -23.58 30.89
N THR A 74 27.16 -24.31 29.81
CA THR A 74 27.20 -23.81 28.45
C THR A 74 25.88 -24.05 27.72
N ILE A 75 25.52 -23.15 26.82
CA ILE A 75 24.34 -23.33 25.95
C ILE A 75 24.53 -24.49 24.97
N PHE A 76 25.77 -24.86 24.65
CA PHE A 76 26.06 -25.81 23.57
C PHE A 76 25.75 -27.27 23.94
N GLU A 77 25.51 -27.54 25.21
CA GLU A 77 25.00 -28.82 25.73
C GLU A 77 23.48 -28.97 25.58
N ILE A 78 22.77 -27.87 25.30
CA ILE A 78 21.31 -27.84 25.23
C ILE A 78 20.86 -28.37 23.88
N ASP A 79 19.97 -29.35 23.90
CA ASP A 79 19.33 -29.83 22.69
C ASP A 79 18.28 -28.84 22.16
N TYR A 80 18.63 -28.07 21.13
CA TYR A 80 17.77 -26.99 20.61
C TYR A 80 16.42 -27.50 20.08
N ASP A 81 16.38 -28.73 19.55
CA ASP A 81 15.15 -29.35 19.05
C ASP A 81 14.19 -29.75 20.16
N SER A 82 14.68 -29.89 21.40
CA SER A 82 13.85 -30.13 22.59
C SER A 82 13.13 -28.87 23.09
N ILE A 83 13.52 -27.68 22.61
CA ILE A 83 12.91 -26.41 22.98
C ILE A 83 11.63 -26.21 22.17
N TYR A 84 10.52 -25.89 22.84
CA TYR A 84 9.27 -25.60 22.13
C TYR A 84 9.44 -24.45 21.14
N ILE A 85 8.79 -24.58 19.99
CA ILE A 85 8.87 -23.61 18.89
C ILE A 85 8.60 -22.17 19.35
N PHE A 86 7.60 -21.97 20.23
CA PHE A 86 7.23 -20.67 20.77
C PHE A 86 8.26 -20.10 21.77
N TYR A 87 9.12 -20.95 22.34
CA TYR A 87 10.12 -20.56 23.34
C TYR A 87 11.48 -20.22 22.73
N LYS A 88 11.69 -20.46 21.42
CA LYS A 88 13.00 -20.28 20.79
C LYS A 88 13.53 -18.84 20.87
N ASP A 89 12.69 -17.83 20.64
CA ASP A 89 13.11 -16.43 20.82
C ASP A 89 13.45 -16.10 22.29
N VAL A 90 12.61 -16.56 23.20
CA VAL A 90 12.75 -16.32 24.65
C VAL A 90 13.99 -17.03 25.21
N PHE A 91 14.33 -18.20 24.66
CA PHE A 91 15.56 -18.91 24.98
C PHE A 91 16.78 -18.05 24.69
N TRP A 92 16.86 -17.43 23.51
CA TRP A 92 17.96 -16.53 23.18
C TRP A 92 17.99 -15.28 24.06
N GLU A 93 16.82 -14.73 24.44
CA GLU A 93 16.76 -13.65 25.44
C GLU A 93 17.37 -14.09 26.78
N LEU A 94 16.98 -15.27 27.27
CA LEU A 94 17.45 -15.83 28.53
C LEU A 94 18.96 -16.04 28.49
N VAL A 95 19.47 -16.67 27.44
CA VAL A 95 20.91 -16.91 27.22
C VAL A 95 21.71 -15.61 27.29
N LEU A 96 21.25 -14.56 26.59
CA LEU A 96 21.89 -13.26 26.60
C LEU A 96 21.78 -12.56 27.95
N SER A 97 20.64 -12.68 28.64
CA SER A 97 20.42 -12.07 29.96
C SER A 97 21.28 -12.68 31.07
N LEU A 98 21.64 -13.96 30.92
CA LEU A 98 22.51 -14.69 31.84
C LEU A 98 23.98 -14.66 31.41
N GLU A 99 24.31 -13.95 30.32
CA GLU A 99 25.67 -13.86 29.75
C GLU A 99 26.30 -15.24 29.49
N LYS A 100 25.47 -16.22 29.09
CA LYS A 100 25.89 -17.62 28.86
C LYS A 100 26.58 -17.86 27.52
N ILE A 101 26.76 -16.79 26.76
CA ILE A 101 27.47 -16.76 25.49
C ILE A 101 28.23 -15.44 25.38
N ASN A 102 29.46 -15.48 24.91
CA ASN A 102 30.34 -14.33 24.78
C ASN A 102 31.20 -14.41 23.50
N LYS A 103 32.03 -13.39 23.25
CA LYS A 103 32.82 -13.26 22.02
C LYS A 103 33.84 -14.38 21.79
N ASP A 104 34.24 -15.12 22.82
CA ASP A 104 35.22 -16.20 22.71
C ASP A 104 34.58 -17.53 22.24
N ASP A 105 33.24 -17.61 22.23
CA ASP A 105 32.50 -18.85 21.91
C ASP A 105 32.29 -19.08 20.40
N VAL A 106 33.01 -18.36 19.52
CA VAL A 106 32.76 -18.29 18.06
C VAL A 106 32.58 -19.67 17.42
N SER A 107 33.56 -20.57 17.58
CA SER A 107 33.55 -21.88 16.92
C SER A 107 32.47 -22.81 17.47
N GLN A 108 32.14 -22.70 18.76
CA GLN A 108 31.08 -23.49 19.39
C GLN A 108 29.71 -22.99 18.94
N PHE A 109 29.52 -21.67 18.85
CA PHE A 109 28.32 -21.04 18.33
C PHE A 109 28.07 -21.41 16.87
N GLU A 110 29.09 -21.30 16.02
CA GLU A 110 29.00 -21.70 14.60
C GLU A 110 28.62 -23.18 14.46
N SER A 111 29.24 -24.07 15.23
CA SER A 111 28.92 -25.50 15.22
C SER A 111 27.49 -25.76 15.69
N TYR A 112 27.03 -25.02 16.70
CA TYR A 112 25.69 -25.14 17.27
C TYR A 112 24.60 -24.72 16.27
N ILE A 113 24.75 -23.57 15.63
CA ILE A 113 23.77 -23.10 14.64
C ILE A 113 23.72 -24.01 13.42
N LYS A 114 24.86 -24.57 12.98
CA LYS A 114 24.92 -25.52 11.86
C LYS A 114 24.25 -26.85 12.23
N LYS A 115 24.56 -27.38 13.43
CA LYS A 115 23.97 -28.64 13.94
C LYS A 115 22.44 -28.59 13.93
N TYR A 116 21.87 -27.47 14.37
CA TYR A 116 20.42 -27.31 14.52
C TYR A 116 19.75 -26.53 13.38
N ASN A 117 20.48 -26.25 12.30
CA ASN A 117 20.01 -25.47 11.14
C ASN A 117 19.30 -24.15 11.56
N ILE A 118 19.91 -23.42 12.50
CA ILE A 118 19.32 -22.21 13.06
C ILE A 118 19.54 -21.05 12.08
N GLN A 119 18.45 -20.47 11.59
CA GLN A 119 18.47 -19.23 10.82
C GLN A 119 18.52 -18.04 11.78
N THR A 120 19.73 -17.60 12.10
CA THR A 120 19.99 -16.59 13.14
C THR A 120 19.33 -15.25 12.84
N MET A 121 19.16 -14.92 11.57
CA MET A 121 18.51 -13.68 11.12
C MET A 121 17.03 -13.57 11.48
N ASN A 122 16.36 -14.70 11.70
CA ASN A 122 14.94 -14.73 12.09
C ASN A 122 14.73 -14.51 13.59
N LEU A 123 15.81 -14.48 14.39
CA LEU A 123 15.72 -14.34 15.84
C LEU A 123 15.50 -12.88 16.23
N LYS A 124 14.59 -12.62 17.18
CA LYS A 124 14.32 -11.25 17.66
C LYS A 124 15.54 -10.53 18.24
N ASN A 125 16.51 -11.29 18.77
CA ASN A 125 17.73 -10.76 19.39
C ASN A 125 18.95 -10.74 18.46
N VAL A 126 18.75 -10.90 17.13
CA VAL A 126 19.85 -10.98 16.16
C VAL A 126 20.84 -9.83 16.27
N THR A 127 20.40 -8.61 16.57
CA THR A 127 21.28 -7.44 16.70
C THR A 127 22.34 -7.61 17.79
N LYS A 128 21.97 -8.19 18.95
CA LYS A 128 22.92 -8.50 20.02
C LYS A 128 23.87 -9.65 19.64
N LEU A 129 23.37 -10.62 18.88
CA LEU A 129 24.19 -11.72 18.38
C LEU A 129 25.19 -11.24 17.33
N ILE A 130 24.85 -10.23 16.52
CA ILE A 130 25.75 -9.57 15.57
C ILE A 130 26.91 -8.88 16.30
N ASP A 131 26.65 -8.23 17.43
CA ASP A 131 27.69 -7.57 18.23
C ASP A 131 28.71 -8.57 18.82
N LEU A 132 28.30 -9.83 19.01
CA LEU A 132 29.15 -10.91 19.51
C LEU A 132 29.84 -11.70 18.39
N PHE A 133 29.12 -12.05 17.32
CA PHE A 133 29.56 -12.98 16.28
C PHE A 133 29.27 -12.49 14.85
N PRO A 134 29.76 -11.31 14.45
CA PRO A 134 29.33 -10.67 13.19
C PRO A 134 29.61 -11.56 11.96
N GLN A 135 30.78 -12.21 11.90
CA GLN A 135 31.17 -13.07 10.78
C GLN A 135 30.32 -14.35 10.70
N VAL A 136 30.06 -15.01 11.84
CA VAL A 136 29.26 -16.25 11.88
C VAL A 136 27.82 -15.98 11.45
N ILE A 137 27.24 -14.86 11.90
CA ILE A 137 25.88 -14.46 11.50
C ILE A 137 25.83 -14.12 10.00
N LYS A 138 26.85 -13.41 9.49
CA LYS A 138 26.98 -13.11 8.06
C LYS A 138 27.04 -14.39 7.21
N GLU A 139 27.88 -15.35 7.57
CA GLU A 139 28.02 -16.62 6.84
C GLU A 139 26.74 -17.47 6.92
N ASN A 140 26.08 -17.52 8.09
CA ASN A 140 24.79 -18.18 8.24
C ASN A 140 23.70 -17.56 7.35
N PHE A 141 23.70 -16.22 7.21
CA PHE A 141 22.80 -15.52 6.30
C PHE A 141 23.09 -15.85 4.83
N LEU A 142 24.36 -15.85 4.42
CA LEU A 142 24.74 -16.11 3.03
C LEU A 142 24.65 -17.60 2.64
N SER A 143 24.63 -18.53 3.60
CA SER A 143 24.61 -19.97 3.31
C SER A 143 23.29 -20.50 2.74
N LEU A 144 22.21 -19.72 2.76
CA LEU A 144 20.90 -20.13 2.29
C LEU A 144 20.32 -19.06 1.36
N SER A 145 20.22 -19.39 0.07
CA SER A 145 19.66 -18.49 -0.96
C SER A 145 18.28 -17.91 -0.59
N ARG A 146 17.44 -18.69 0.11
CA ARG A 146 16.11 -18.28 0.59
C ARG A 146 16.16 -17.07 1.54
N ASN A 147 17.29 -16.77 2.17
CA ASN A 147 17.42 -15.59 3.02
C ASN A 147 17.30 -14.26 2.24
N ILE A 148 17.33 -14.30 0.90
CA ILE A 148 16.97 -13.14 0.07
C ILE A 148 15.53 -12.68 0.33
N GLU A 149 14.61 -13.61 0.64
CA GLU A 149 13.22 -13.28 0.97
C GLU A 149 13.16 -12.39 2.23
N PHE A 150 13.95 -12.76 3.25
CA PHE A 150 14.10 -11.98 4.47
C PHE A 150 14.69 -10.60 4.18
N PHE A 151 15.74 -10.53 3.36
CA PHE A 151 16.30 -9.26 2.89
C PHE A 151 15.25 -8.36 2.25
N LEU A 152 14.50 -8.86 1.27
CA LEU A 152 13.49 -8.08 0.54
C LEU A 152 12.38 -7.54 1.46
N ASN A 153 11.89 -8.36 2.40
CA ASN A 153 10.90 -7.92 3.39
C ASN A 153 11.41 -6.77 4.26
N HIS A 154 12.69 -6.79 4.62
CA HIS A 154 13.34 -5.78 5.45
C HIS A 154 13.91 -4.60 4.65
N GLN A 155 13.72 -4.53 3.33
CA GLN A 155 14.10 -3.36 2.53
C GLN A 155 12.90 -2.46 2.17
N SER A 156 11.68 -2.76 2.64
CA SER A 156 10.46 -2.03 2.28
C SER A 156 10.04 -0.92 3.27
N GLY A 157 9.46 0.18 2.76
CA GLY A 157 8.86 1.23 3.59
C GLY A 157 9.84 2.03 4.47
N LYS A 158 9.41 2.39 5.70
CA LYS A 158 10.26 3.07 6.72
C LYS A 158 11.46 2.23 7.18
N PHE A 159 11.56 0.99 6.75
CA PHE A 159 12.62 0.04 7.08
C PHE A 159 13.67 -0.09 5.98
N THR A 160 13.80 0.87 5.06
CA THR A 160 15.04 0.97 4.28
C THR A 160 16.22 0.98 5.26
N ASP A 161 17.20 0.09 5.07
CA ASP A 161 18.30 -0.21 6.02
C ASP A 161 19.29 0.95 6.24
N SER A 162 18.81 2.18 6.18
CA SER A 162 19.46 3.41 6.60
C SER A 162 20.02 3.34 8.04
N ASN A 163 19.47 2.46 8.91
CA ASN A 163 19.96 2.21 10.28
C ASN A 163 20.58 0.80 10.54
N GLY A 164 20.86 0.01 9.51
CA GLY A 164 22.04 -0.85 9.44
C GLY A 164 22.03 -2.25 10.09
N LEU A 165 21.08 -3.14 9.84
CA LEU A 165 21.29 -4.57 10.12
C LEU A 165 22.30 -5.19 9.13
N TYR A 166 22.01 -5.11 7.84
CA TYR A 166 22.87 -5.68 6.80
C TYR A 166 24.16 -4.87 6.63
N ILE A 167 24.07 -3.55 6.84
CA ILE A 167 25.26 -2.69 6.93
C ILE A 167 26.14 -3.07 8.13
N LYS A 168 25.58 -3.31 9.34
CA LYS A 168 26.37 -3.77 10.51
C LYS A 168 27.03 -5.13 10.29
N LEU A 169 26.35 -6.02 9.58
CA LEU A 169 26.90 -7.31 9.18
C LEU A 169 28.02 -7.19 8.12
N GLY A 170 28.20 -6.02 7.49
CA GLY A 170 29.16 -5.85 6.42
C GLY A 170 28.79 -6.63 5.16
N ILE A 171 27.49 -6.82 4.89
CA ILE A 171 27.00 -7.44 3.66
C ILE A 171 27.26 -6.50 2.47
N THR A 172 27.90 -7.01 1.42
CA THR A 172 28.20 -6.26 0.19
C THR A 172 27.08 -6.37 -0.83
N ASN A 173 27.09 -5.50 -1.85
CA ASN A 173 26.11 -5.57 -2.93
C ASN A 173 26.31 -6.83 -3.80
N GLU A 174 27.56 -7.22 -4.02
CA GLU A 174 27.94 -8.44 -4.75
C GLU A 174 27.41 -9.69 -4.03
N GLU A 175 27.55 -9.77 -2.71
CA GLU A 175 27.03 -10.89 -1.91
C GLU A 175 25.50 -11.01 -2.03
N ILE A 176 24.77 -9.90 -2.02
CA ILE A 176 23.31 -9.90 -2.21
C ILE A 176 22.91 -10.30 -3.63
N ASN A 177 23.65 -9.86 -4.65
CA ASN A 177 23.39 -10.27 -6.04
C ASN A 177 23.66 -11.76 -6.23
N ASN A 178 24.76 -12.30 -5.68
CA ASN A 178 25.06 -13.73 -5.72
C ASN A 178 23.97 -14.55 -5.02
N LEU A 179 23.51 -14.12 -3.84
CA LEU A 179 22.41 -14.77 -3.12
C LEU A 179 21.11 -14.79 -3.93
N ALA A 180 20.80 -13.70 -4.64
CA ALA A 180 19.64 -13.62 -5.52
C ALA A 180 19.77 -14.51 -6.77
N ILE A 181 20.97 -14.64 -7.35
CA ILE A 181 21.24 -15.56 -8.46
C ILE A 181 20.99 -17.00 -8.02
N GLU A 182 21.55 -17.41 -6.88
CA GLU A 182 21.32 -18.75 -6.30
C GLU A 182 19.84 -18.99 -5.99
N TYR A 183 19.15 -17.97 -5.49
CA TYR A 183 17.71 -18.06 -5.22
C TYR A 183 16.92 -18.32 -6.50
N CYS A 184 17.24 -17.63 -7.60
CA CYS A 184 16.61 -17.84 -8.91
C CYS A 184 16.82 -19.23 -9.51
N GLN A 185 17.78 -20.00 -8.99
CA GLN A 185 18.09 -21.37 -9.44
C GLN A 185 17.44 -22.46 -8.57
N THR A 186 16.74 -22.09 -7.50
CA THR A 186 16.13 -23.03 -6.55
C THR A 186 14.82 -23.63 -7.10
N ASP A 187 14.50 -24.90 -6.82
CA ASP A 187 13.31 -25.56 -7.40
C ASP A 187 11.96 -25.14 -6.77
N SER A 188 11.98 -24.55 -5.56
CA SER A 188 10.79 -24.13 -4.80
C SER A 188 10.86 -22.64 -4.46
N ILE A 189 10.74 -21.82 -5.51
CA ILE A 189 10.79 -20.36 -5.43
C ILE A 189 9.38 -19.79 -5.26
N ASN A 190 9.25 -18.79 -4.40
CA ASN A 190 8.05 -17.98 -4.34
C ASN A 190 8.13 -16.85 -5.41
N PRO A 191 7.19 -16.82 -6.40
CA PRO A 191 7.22 -15.87 -7.50
C PRO A 191 7.09 -14.41 -7.06
N ASN A 192 6.52 -14.16 -5.88
CA ASN A 192 6.37 -12.80 -5.37
C ASN A 192 7.73 -12.16 -5.06
N TYR A 193 8.68 -12.93 -4.53
CA TYR A 193 10.03 -12.40 -4.27
C TYR A 193 10.85 -12.26 -5.55
N LEU A 194 10.61 -13.11 -6.57
CA LEU A 194 11.20 -12.88 -7.90
C LEU A 194 10.74 -11.53 -8.46
N GLN A 195 9.44 -11.24 -8.36
CA GLN A 195 8.90 -9.94 -8.78
C GLN A 195 9.50 -8.79 -7.94
N SER A 196 9.66 -8.97 -6.63
CA SER A 196 10.31 -7.97 -5.77
C SER A 196 11.77 -7.69 -6.14
N ILE A 197 12.52 -8.69 -6.66
CA ILE A 197 13.88 -8.48 -7.21
C ILE A 197 13.81 -7.64 -8.48
N VAL A 198 12.92 -8.00 -9.42
CA VAL A 198 12.73 -7.28 -10.70
C VAL A 198 12.40 -5.81 -10.47
N GLU A 199 11.48 -5.55 -9.54
CA GLU A 199 10.97 -4.22 -9.23
C GLU A 199 11.82 -3.47 -8.20
N TYR A 200 12.90 -4.06 -7.71
CA TYR A 200 13.70 -3.46 -6.65
C TYR A 200 14.27 -2.11 -7.07
N LYS A 201 13.97 -1.09 -6.26
CA LYS A 201 14.44 0.28 -6.46
C LYS A 201 15.61 0.56 -5.54
N LYS A 202 16.66 1.22 -6.04
CA LYS A 202 17.80 1.63 -5.22
C LYS A 202 17.41 2.77 -4.27
N LEU A 203 16.89 2.42 -3.10
CA LEU A 203 16.58 3.33 -2.00
C LEU A 203 17.58 3.23 -0.83
N SER A 204 18.51 2.28 -0.91
CA SER A 204 19.57 2.03 0.08
C SER A 204 20.91 1.79 -0.63
N LYS A 205 21.94 1.33 0.10
CA LYS A 205 23.25 0.96 -0.49
C LYS A 205 23.13 -0.17 -1.52
N TYR A 206 22.10 -1.00 -1.40
CA TYR A 206 21.93 -2.20 -2.20
C TYR A 206 21.13 -1.94 -3.49
N GLU A 207 21.47 -2.68 -4.53
CA GLU A 207 20.82 -2.69 -5.84
C GLU A 207 21.06 -4.05 -6.52
N PHE A 208 20.04 -4.55 -7.22
CA PHE A 208 20.21 -5.73 -8.07
C PHE A 208 20.64 -5.32 -9.48
N ASP A 209 21.65 -6.00 -9.98
CA ASP A 209 22.17 -5.82 -11.33
C ASP A 209 21.11 -6.22 -12.38
N ASP A 210 21.18 -5.61 -13.55
CA ASP A 210 20.17 -5.80 -14.60
C ASP A 210 20.11 -7.26 -15.07
N GLU A 211 21.23 -7.98 -15.08
CA GLU A 211 21.31 -9.41 -15.38
C GLU A 211 20.56 -10.26 -14.35
N VAL A 212 20.66 -9.90 -13.07
CA VAL A 212 19.95 -10.60 -11.97
C VAL A 212 18.45 -10.33 -12.06
N LYS A 213 18.05 -9.08 -12.33
CA LYS A 213 16.65 -8.72 -12.59
C LYS A 213 16.09 -9.47 -13.79
N LEU A 214 16.85 -9.58 -14.88
CA LEU A 214 16.42 -10.33 -16.07
C LEU A 214 16.26 -11.81 -15.77
N LEU A 215 17.18 -12.41 -15.00
CA LEU A 215 17.08 -13.80 -14.57
C LEU A 215 15.83 -14.04 -13.72
N ALA A 216 15.59 -13.19 -12.72
CA ALA A 216 14.41 -13.27 -11.85
C ALA A 216 13.10 -13.11 -12.66
N LYS A 217 13.08 -12.18 -13.62
CA LYS A 217 11.94 -11.97 -14.51
C LYS A 217 11.61 -13.22 -15.33
N ARG A 218 12.60 -13.80 -16.01
CA ARG A 218 12.41 -15.03 -16.79
C ARG A 218 11.93 -16.19 -15.94
N LYS A 219 12.47 -16.34 -14.73
CA LYS A 219 12.05 -17.38 -13.78
C LYS A 219 10.61 -17.18 -13.30
N SER A 220 10.18 -15.94 -13.09
CA SER A 220 8.79 -15.61 -12.75
C SER A 220 7.85 -15.96 -13.91
N GLU A 221 8.22 -15.61 -15.15
CA GLU A 221 7.45 -15.94 -16.36
C GLU A 221 7.33 -17.46 -16.55
N GLU A 222 8.44 -18.21 -16.42
CA GLU A 222 8.46 -19.68 -16.48
C GLU A 222 7.54 -20.31 -15.41
N PHE A 223 7.55 -19.77 -14.19
CA PHE A 223 6.69 -20.24 -13.10
C PHE A 223 5.21 -20.08 -13.46
N TRP A 224 4.81 -18.87 -13.89
CA TRP A 224 3.41 -18.58 -14.22
C TRP A 224 2.95 -19.35 -15.45
N GLU A 225 3.76 -19.48 -16.50
CA GLU A 225 3.44 -20.29 -17.67
C GLU A 225 3.19 -21.76 -17.30
N LYS A 226 4.00 -22.34 -16.40
CA LYS A 226 3.79 -23.70 -15.92
C LYS A 226 2.52 -23.82 -15.08
N HIS A 227 2.27 -22.85 -14.20
CA HIS A 227 1.11 -22.84 -13.31
C HIS A 227 -0.20 -22.69 -14.08
N PHE A 228 -0.26 -21.82 -15.09
CA PHE A 228 -1.48 -21.62 -15.88
C PHE A 228 -1.76 -22.75 -16.89
N LYS A 229 -0.79 -23.62 -17.22
CA LYS A 229 -1.03 -24.80 -18.08
C LYS A 229 -2.01 -25.80 -17.48
N THR A 230 -2.09 -25.91 -16.14
CA THR A 230 -3.03 -26.82 -15.47
C THR A 230 -4.41 -26.19 -15.23
N ASN A 231 -4.57 -24.88 -15.51
CA ASN A 231 -5.82 -24.13 -15.39
C ASN A 231 -6.50 -24.18 -14.00
N GLU A 232 -5.74 -24.40 -12.92
CA GLU A 232 -6.26 -24.49 -11.54
C GLU A 232 -6.59 -23.12 -10.91
N GLY A 233 -7.07 -22.17 -11.71
CA GLY A 233 -7.34 -20.79 -11.30
C GLY A 233 -8.82 -20.38 -11.40
N ILE A 234 -9.15 -19.22 -10.84
CA ILE A 234 -10.47 -18.57 -11.01
C ILE A 234 -10.40 -17.68 -12.25
N HIS A 235 -11.29 -17.91 -13.22
CA HIS A 235 -11.45 -17.03 -14.38
C HIS A 235 -12.45 -15.92 -14.04
N TYR A 236 -12.06 -14.68 -14.29
CA TYR A 236 -12.94 -13.52 -14.21
C TYR A 236 -12.77 -12.69 -15.48
N SER A 237 -13.87 -12.28 -16.09
CA SER A 237 -13.88 -11.44 -17.29
C SER A 237 -14.71 -10.19 -17.04
N ILE A 238 -14.36 -9.11 -17.75
CA ILE A 238 -15.14 -7.88 -17.79
C ILE A 238 -15.46 -7.64 -19.27
N SER A 239 -16.70 -7.32 -19.59
CA SER A 239 -17.14 -6.95 -20.94
C SER A 239 -17.71 -5.54 -20.99
N VAL A 240 -17.41 -4.84 -22.07
CA VAL A 240 -18.06 -3.57 -22.43
C VAL A 240 -18.63 -3.76 -23.82
N GLY A 241 -19.91 -3.45 -24.01
CA GLY A 241 -20.54 -3.46 -25.32
C GLY A 241 -21.23 -2.13 -25.61
N ILE A 242 -21.42 -1.84 -26.89
CA ILE A 242 -22.17 -0.67 -27.36
C ILE A 242 -23.29 -1.21 -28.24
N LYS A 243 -24.54 -1.00 -27.82
CA LYS A 243 -25.73 -1.46 -28.56
C LYS A 243 -26.86 -0.44 -28.39
N PRO A 244 -27.84 -0.39 -29.31
CA PRO A 244 -29.04 0.40 -29.11
C PRO A 244 -29.78 -0.06 -27.82
N LEU A 245 -30.06 0.88 -26.93
CA LEU A 245 -30.90 0.70 -25.74
C LEU A 245 -32.12 1.63 -25.82
N ASP A 246 -33.06 1.51 -24.88
CA ASP A 246 -34.14 2.49 -24.74
C ASP A 246 -33.55 3.92 -24.57
N SER A 247 -34.16 4.92 -25.22
CA SER A 247 -33.61 6.28 -25.30
C SER A 247 -33.48 7.00 -23.95
N ASP A 248 -34.18 6.52 -22.92
CA ASP A 248 -34.11 7.06 -21.55
C ASP A 248 -32.96 6.49 -20.71
N LYS A 249 -32.20 5.51 -21.24
CA LYS A 249 -31.09 4.85 -20.53
C LYS A 249 -29.74 5.23 -21.12
N LEU A 250 -28.82 5.73 -20.30
CA LEU A 250 -27.43 5.97 -20.69
C LEU A 250 -26.65 4.66 -20.87
N PHE A 251 -26.89 3.68 -19.99
CA PHE A 251 -26.25 2.38 -20.00
C PHE A 251 -27.12 1.32 -19.32
N GLU A 252 -26.76 0.04 -19.53
CA GLU A 252 -27.39 -1.12 -18.90
C GLU A 252 -26.30 -2.03 -18.29
N PRO A 253 -26.35 -2.35 -16.98
CA PRO A 253 -25.43 -3.31 -16.38
C PRO A 253 -25.72 -4.73 -16.89
N ILE A 254 -24.67 -5.50 -17.14
CA ILE A 254 -24.76 -6.94 -17.48
C ILE A 254 -23.94 -7.76 -16.49
N GLU A 255 -24.14 -9.08 -16.48
CA GLU A 255 -23.59 -10.02 -15.48
C GLU A 255 -22.10 -9.77 -15.15
N ASN A 256 -21.29 -9.50 -16.16
CA ASN A 256 -19.85 -9.24 -16.01
C ASN A 256 -19.41 -7.96 -16.75
N GLY A 257 -20.23 -6.91 -16.75
CA GLY A 257 -19.93 -5.77 -17.61
C GLY A 257 -20.98 -4.68 -17.69
N ILE A 258 -20.87 -3.88 -18.74
CA ILE A 258 -21.77 -2.76 -19.02
C ILE A 258 -22.03 -2.62 -20.52
N LEU A 259 -23.25 -2.23 -20.86
CA LEU A 259 -23.66 -1.86 -22.21
C LEU A 259 -23.92 -0.37 -22.28
N LEU A 260 -23.22 0.34 -23.16
CA LEU A 260 -23.45 1.76 -23.42
C LEU A 260 -24.52 1.94 -24.49
N ASN A 261 -25.38 2.94 -24.32
CA ASN A 261 -26.45 3.22 -25.28
C ASN A 261 -25.89 3.85 -26.55
N LYS A 262 -25.94 3.08 -27.64
CA LYS A 262 -25.53 3.57 -28.96
C LYS A 262 -26.38 4.74 -29.45
N ILE A 263 -27.69 4.75 -29.17
CA ILE A 263 -28.60 5.80 -29.67
C ILE A 263 -28.14 7.17 -29.16
N ILE A 264 -27.83 7.26 -27.87
CA ILE A 264 -27.37 8.51 -27.23
C ILE A 264 -26.00 8.92 -27.75
N LEU A 265 -25.09 7.95 -27.94
CA LEU A 265 -23.78 8.24 -28.53
C LEU A 265 -23.89 8.78 -29.96
N ASP A 266 -24.87 8.30 -30.74
CA ASP A 266 -25.09 8.70 -32.13
C ASP A 266 -25.86 10.05 -32.25
N GLU A 267 -26.43 10.60 -31.17
CA GLU A 267 -27.21 11.86 -31.20
C GLU A 267 -26.34 13.10 -31.44
N HIS A 268 -25.15 13.14 -30.83
CA HIS A 268 -24.30 14.33 -30.79
C HIS A 268 -22.82 13.96 -30.93
N HIS A 269 -22.19 14.46 -31.99
CA HIS A 269 -20.76 14.29 -32.28
C HIS A 269 -19.96 15.59 -32.17
N ASP A 270 -20.53 16.64 -31.57
CA ASP A 270 -19.78 17.83 -31.24
C ASP A 270 -18.77 17.56 -30.11
N PHE A 271 -17.58 18.15 -30.23
CA PHE A 271 -16.48 17.91 -29.29
C PHE A 271 -16.81 18.19 -27.81
N PRO A 272 -17.57 19.25 -27.44
CA PRO A 272 -18.03 19.43 -26.07
C PRO A 272 -18.80 18.21 -25.53
N THR A 273 -19.78 17.69 -26.29
CA THR A 273 -20.57 16.53 -25.87
C THR A 273 -19.71 15.27 -25.79
N LEU A 274 -18.83 15.06 -26.77
CA LEU A 274 -17.93 13.90 -26.76
C LEU A 274 -16.94 13.91 -25.59
N LEU A 275 -16.47 15.09 -25.18
CA LEU A 275 -15.63 15.25 -23.99
C LEU A 275 -16.42 15.00 -22.71
N ASN A 276 -17.65 15.51 -22.64
CA ASN A 276 -18.56 15.32 -21.50
C ASN A 276 -18.93 13.85 -21.27
N ASN A 277 -18.95 13.01 -22.31
CA ASN A 277 -19.18 11.57 -22.18
C ASN A 277 -18.16 10.89 -21.26
N TYR A 278 -16.90 11.36 -21.20
CA TYR A 278 -15.91 10.81 -20.26
C TYR A 278 -16.35 10.98 -18.81
N ILE A 279 -17.03 12.08 -18.47
CA ILE A 279 -17.56 12.32 -17.11
C ILE A 279 -18.89 11.58 -16.93
N TYR A 280 -19.90 11.90 -17.74
CA TYR A 280 -21.28 11.51 -17.45
C TYR A 280 -21.66 10.09 -17.89
N LEU A 281 -21.06 9.60 -18.98
CA LEU A 281 -21.36 8.26 -19.50
C LEU A 281 -20.38 7.22 -18.95
N LEU A 282 -19.08 7.53 -19.00
CA LEU A 282 -18.02 6.58 -18.63
C LEU A 282 -17.64 6.64 -17.15
N ASN A 283 -18.10 7.66 -16.40
CA ASN A 283 -17.70 7.92 -15.03
C ASN A 283 -16.17 7.88 -14.85
N PHE A 284 -15.41 8.36 -15.83
CA PHE A 284 -13.95 8.31 -15.85
C PHE A 284 -13.33 9.27 -14.81
N PHE A 285 -14.09 10.30 -14.41
CA PHE A 285 -13.67 11.30 -13.43
C PHE A 285 -14.79 11.59 -12.43
N ASN A 286 -14.46 11.55 -11.15
CA ASN A 286 -15.35 11.92 -10.06
C ASN A 286 -14.96 13.31 -9.52
N LEU A 287 -15.92 14.24 -9.46
CA LEU A 287 -15.66 15.63 -9.03
C LEU A 287 -15.17 15.75 -7.58
N GLU A 288 -15.43 14.77 -6.71
CA GLU A 288 -14.96 14.75 -5.33
C GLU A 288 -13.59 14.09 -5.19
N SER A 289 -13.39 12.92 -5.79
CA SER A 289 -12.21 12.07 -5.54
C SER A 289 -11.20 12.02 -6.70
N GLY A 290 -11.54 12.57 -7.87
CA GLY A 290 -10.75 12.46 -9.09
C GLY A 290 -10.93 11.10 -9.77
N LEU A 291 -9.82 10.43 -10.07
CA LEU A 291 -9.82 9.12 -10.75
C LEU A 291 -10.49 8.02 -9.88
N PRO A 292 -11.59 7.38 -10.33
CA PRO A 292 -12.39 6.47 -9.49
C PRO A 292 -11.68 5.23 -8.98
N TRP A 293 -10.63 4.76 -9.69
CA TRP A 293 -9.86 3.59 -9.29
C TRP A 293 -8.78 3.90 -8.24
N LEU A 294 -8.54 5.18 -7.91
CA LEU A 294 -7.63 5.54 -6.83
C LEU A 294 -8.32 5.31 -5.50
N VAL A 295 -7.95 4.22 -4.84
CA VAL A 295 -8.52 3.77 -3.58
C VAL A 295 -7.37 3.73 -2.56
N ALA A 296 -7.50 4.55 -1.52
CA ALA A 296 -6.57 4.61 -0.41
C ALA A 296 -6.76 3.42 0.54
N ASN A 297 -8.00 3.09 0.89
CA ASN A 297 -8.35 1.94 1.71
C ASN A 297 -9.61 1.25 1.18
N GLU A 298 -9.57 -0.07 1.08
CA GLU A 298 -10.75 -0.87 0.76
C GLU A 298 -11.61 -1.01 2.03
N GLU A 299 -12.94 -0.84 1.90
CA GLU A 299 -13.86 -1.03 3.02
C GLU A 299 -13.96 -2.50 3.44
N VAL A 300 -13.76 -3.42 2.49
CA VAL A 300 -13.85 -4.86 2.71
C VAL A 300 -12.46 -5.43 2.53
N PHE A 301 -12.00 -6.16 3.53
CA PHE A 301 -10.73 -6.82 3.47
C PHE A 301 -10.71 -7.88 2.38
N SER A 302 -9.84 -7.68 1.39
CA SER A 302 -9.53 -8.70 0.40
C SER A 302 -8.22 -9.40 0.74
N LEU A 303 -8.29 -10.72 0.90
CA LEU A 303 -7.10 -11.57 1.01
C LEU A 303 -6.18 -11.44 -0.21
N THR A 304 -6.69 -11.03 -1.37
CA THR A 304 -5.87 -10.83 -2.58
C THR A 304 -4.76 -9.82 -2.34
N SER A 305 -5.01 -8.75 -1.57
CA SER A 305 -4.07 -7.70 -1.22
C SER A 305 -2.83 -8.18 -0.45
N ILE A 306 -2.94 -9.29 0.28
CA ILE A 306 -1.85 -9.92 1.04
C ILE A 306 -0.95 -10.75 0.13
N PHE A 307 -1.52 -11.34 -0.93
CA PHE A 307 -0.79 -12.20 -1.85
C PHE A 307 -0.11 -11.43 -2.99
N TYR A 308 -0.36 -10.13 -3.16
CA TYR A 308 0.34 -9.33 -4.17
C TYR A 308 1.81 -9.12 -3.80
N PRO A 309 2.74 -9.23 -4.79
CA PRO A 309 4.13 -8.91 -4.57
C PRO A 309 4.28 -7.43 -4.19
N LYS A 310 4.97 -7.18 -3.08
CA LYS A 310 5.33 -5.84 -2.63
C LYS A 310 6.84 -5.70 -2.69
N SER A 311 7.30 -4.92 -3.66
CA SER A 311 8.69 -4.46 -3.72
C SER A 311 8.93 -3.33 -2.73
N ASN A 312 10.19 -2.97 -2.52
CA ASN A 312 10.58 -1.96 -1.55
C ASN A 312 10.05 -0.54 -1.84
N ALA A 313 9.66 -0.28 -3.09
CA ALA A 313 9.05 0.96 -3.56
C ALA A 313 7.77 0.67 -4.34
N HIS A 314 6.87 -0.14 -3.79
CA HIS A 314 5.65 -0.56 -4.45
C HIS A 314 4.54 0.50 -4.38
N PHE A 315 3.96 0.84 -5.53
CA PHE A 315 2.70 1.59 -5.61
C PHE A 315 1.52 0.64 -5.60
N GLY A 316 0.65 0.75 -4.60
CA GLY A 316 -0.53 -0.10 -4.45
C GLY A 316 -1.83 0.64 -4.08
N THR A 317 -1.85 1.98 -4.14
CA THR A 317 -3.02 2.79 -3.75
C THR A 317 -3.99 2.98 -4.92
N PHE A 318 -4.38 1.88 -5.56
CA PHE A 318 -5.44 1.85 -6.56
C PHE A 318 -6.04 0.44 -6.69
N ASN A 319 -7.29 0.35 -7.10
CA ASN A 319 -7.96 -0.92 -7.32
C ASN A 319 -7.75 -1.40 -8.77
N ASN A 320 -7.05 -2.52 -8.93
CA ASN A 320 -6.70 -3.09 -10.24
C ASN A 320 -7.93 -3.50 -11.07
N ILE A 321 -9.00 -3.97 -10.43
CA ILE A 321 -10.22 -4.41 -11.13
C ILE A 321 -10.96 -3.19 -11.67
N LEU A 322 -11.12 -2.14 -10.83
CA LEU A 322 -11.72 -0.87 -11.25
C LEU A 322 -10.89 -0.22 -12.37
N LYS A 323 -9.55 -0.22 -12.28
CA LYS A 323 -8.71 0.32 -13.35
C LYS A 323 -8.94 -0.42 -14.66
N ARG A 324 -8.96 -1.76 -14.65
CA ARG A 324 -9.23 -2.56 -15.85
C ARG A 324 -10.61 -2.28 -16.44
N TYR A 325 -11.62 -2.15 -15.58
CA TYR A 325 -12.98 -1.78 -15.98
C TYR A 325 -13.01 -0.44 -16.72
N HIS A 326 -12.41 0.61 -16.13
CA HIS A 326 -12.37 1.94 -16.75
C HIS A 326 -11.47 2.00 -18.00
N SER A 327 -10.33 1.26 -18.03
CA SER A 327 -9.52 1.12 -19.25
C SER A 327 -10.34 0.50 -20.39
N LEU A 328 -11.15 -0.52 -20.10
CA LEU A 328 -11.96 -1.20 -21.11
C LEU A 328 -13.10 -0.29 -21.61
N LEU A 329 -13.73 0.48 -20.72
CA LEU A 329 -14.69 1.52 -21.09
C LEU A 329 -14.07 2.58 -22.00
N PHE A 330 -12.89 3.07 -21.63
CA PHE A 330 -12.15 4.05 -22.42
C PHE A 330 -11.81 3.49 -23.80
N GLN A 331 -11.32 2.25 -23.87
CA GLN A 331 -11.01 1.59 -25.13
C GLN A 331 -12.26 1.41 -26.01
N ALA A 332 -13.38 0.95 -25.44
CA ALA A 332 -14.61 0.78 -26.20
C ALA A 332 -15.12 2.12 -26.78
N TYR A 333 -15.00 3.21 -26.01
CA TYR A 333 -15.37 4.54 -26.49
C TYR A 333 -14.39 5.08 -27.53
N PHE A 334 -13.08 4.86 -27.34
CA PHE A 334 -12.06 5.16 -28.35
C PHE A 334 -12.35 4.45 -29.68
N ASP A 335 -12.66 3.15 -29.63
CA ASP A 335 -13.01 2.37 -30.81
C ASP A 335 -14.31 2.87 -31.48
N TYR A 336 -15.29 3.31 -30.68
CA TYR A 336 -16.51 3.94 -31.19
C TYR A 336 -16.22 5.27 -31.91
N LEU A 337 -15.43 6.16 -31.31
CA LEU A 337 -15.06 7.45 -31.93
C LEU A 337 -14.31 7.22 -33.24
N LYS A 338 -13.35 6.29 -33.23
CA LYS A 338 -12.59 5.91 -34.42
C LYS A 338 -13.49 5.36 -35.55
N GLN A 339 -14.51 4.57 -35.21
CA GLN A 339 -15.49 4.07 -36.20
C GLN A 339 -16.34 5.19 -36.81
N ASN A 340 -16.52 6.31 -36.09
CA ASN A 340 -17.21 7.51 -36.59
C ASN A 340 -16.23 8.53 -37.18
N GLU A 341 -14.99 8.13 -37.47
CA GLU A 341 -13.93 8.97 -38.07
C GLU A 341 -13.49 10.15 -37.19
N ILE A 342 -13.67 10.06 -35.87
CA ILE A 342 -13.26 11.09 -34.90
C ILE A 342 -12.02 10.63 -34.16
N ASP A 343 -10.96 11.44 -34.19
CA ASP A 343 -9.75 11.19 -33.40
C ASP A 343 -9.86 11.84 -32.02
N VAL A 344 -9.47 11.12 -30.97
CA VAL A 344 -9.48 11.67 -29.60
C VAL A 344 -8.52 12.85 -29.48
N GLU A 345 -7.39 12.83 -30.19
CA GLU A 345 -6.45 13.97 -30.18
C GLU A 345 -7.03 15.23 -30.82
N GLU A 346 -7.97 15.13 -31.77
CA GLU A 346 -8.67 16.29 -32.35
C GLU A 346 -9.58 16.98 -31.31
N ILE A 347 -10.21 16.19 -30.42
CA ILE A 347 -11.00 16.72 -29.30
C ILE A 347 -10.09 17.44 -28.29
N ILE A 348 -8.91 16.87 -28.01
CA ILE A 348 -7.90 17.46 -27.11
C ILE A 348 -7.36 18.77 -27.70
N GLU A 349 -7.02 18.76 -28.99
CA GLU A 349 -6.55 19.94 -29.72
C GLU A 349 -7.56 21.08 -29.71
N TRP A 350 -8.84 20.78 -30.02
CA TRP A 350 -9.91 21.77 -29.94
C TRP A 350 -10.06 22.36 -28.54
N TYR A 351 -9.95 21.55 -27.49
CA TYR A 351 -10.07 22.05 -26.12
C TYR A 351 -9.01 23.11 -25.81
N PHE A 352 -7.73 22.79 -26.05
CA PHE A 352 -6.64 23.71 -25.72
C PHE A 352 -6.55 24.92 -26.67
N ASN A 353 -6.80 24.70 -27.98
CA ASN A 353 -6.57 25.72 -28.99
C ASN A 353 -7.78 26.63 -29.25
N ILE A 354 -8.99 26.16 -28.93
CA ILE A 354 -10.24 26.87 -29.25
C ILE A 354 -11.06 27.10 -27.98
N TYR A 355 -11.49 26.04 -27.29
CA TYR A 355 -12.44 26.15 -26.18
C TYR A 355 -11.97 27.09 -25.07
N LEU A 356 -10.73 26.94 -24.60
CA LEU A 356 -10.18 27.79 -23.52
C LEU A 356 -10.17 29.28 -23.90
N GLU A 357 -9.85 29.61 -25.15
CA GLU A 357 -9.85 31.01 -25.60
C GLU A 357 -11.27 31.52 -25.85
N THR A 358 -12.13 30.76 -26.54
CA THR A 358 -13.43 31.27 -26.97
C THR A 358 -14.47 31.29 -25.85
N GLU A 359 -14.44 30.32 -24.93
CA GLU A 359 -15.43 30.19 -23.87
C GLU A 359 -14.96 30.78 -22.53
N LEU A 360 -13.64 30.75 -22.26
CA LEU A 360 -13.08 31.19 -20.97
C LEU A 360 -12.18 32.44 -21.09
N ASP A 361 -11.92 32.95 -22.30
CA ASP A 361 -10.98 34.07 -22.58
C ASP A 361 -9.56 33.83 -22.05
N ILE A 362 -9.14 32.56 -22.01
CA ILE A 362 -7.79 32.14 -21.59
C ILE A 362 -6.94 31.87 -22.83
N LYS A 363 -5.93 32.72 -23.06
CA LYS A 363 -5.11 32.69 -24.27
C LYS A 363 -3.75 32.05 -24.07
N GLY A 364 -3.22 31.48 -25.15
CA GLY A 364 -1.84 31.00 -25.25
C GLY A 364 -1.66 29.50 -24.99
N PHE A 365 -2.70 28.81 -24.55
CA PHE A 365 -2.68 27.34 -24.57
C PHE A 365 -2.62 26.83 -26.00
N HIS A 366 -1.85 25.76 -26.21
CA HIS A 366 -1.77 25.05 -27.47
C HIS A 366 -1.47 23.56 -27.27
N PHE A 367 -2.02 22.76 -28.16
CA PHE A 367 -1.78 21.33 -28.31
C PHE A 367 -1.74 21.01 -29.80
N HIS A 368 -0.83 20.11 -30.22
CA HIS A 368 -0.77 19.64 -31.60
C HIS A 368 -1.14 18.16 -31.67
N ALA A 369 -2.24 17.85 -32.36
CA ALA A 369 -2.62 16.46 -32.61
C ALA A 369 -1.57 15.76 -33.48
N SER A 370 -1.24 14.52 -33.11
CA SER A 370 -0.34 13.68 -33.90
C SER A 370 -0.99 13.25 -35.21
N ASN A 371 -0.17 12.88 -36.20
CA ASN A 371 -0.68 12.41 -37.49
C ASN A 371 -1.47 11.10 -37.30
N LYS A 372 -2.75 11.10 -37.71
CA LYS A 372 -3.62 9.94 -37.52
C LYS A 372 -3.21 8.68 -38.28
N GLU A 373 -2.44 8.85 -39.34
CA GLU A 373 -1.90 7.75 -40.17
C GLU A 373 -0.60 7.16 -39.60
N SER A 374 -0.01 7.77 -38.57
CA SER A 374 1.20 7.27 -37.92
C SER A 374 0.92 6.05 -37.04
N SER A 375 1.97 5.24 -36.83
CA SER A 375 1.92 4.14 -35.85
C SER A 375 1.64 4.65 -34.44
N TYR A 376 1.03 3.83 -33.58
CA TYR A 376 0.83 4.17 -32.18
C TYR A 376 2.14 4.37 -31.42
N TYR A 377 3.26 3.81 -31.92
CA TYR A 377 4.57 4.13 -31.38
C TYR A 377 4.96 5.61 -31.60
N GLU A 378 4.75 6.12 -32.81
CA GLU A 378 5.02 7.52 -33.16
C GLU A 378 4.04 8.46 -32.47
N ARG A 379 2.74 8.14 -32.52
CA ARG A 379 1.70 8.91 -31.82
C ARG A 379 1.95 8.97 -30.31
N GLY A 380 2.36 7.85 -29.71
CA GLY A 380 2.76 7.77 -28.32
C GLY A 380 3.97 8.66 -27.97
N LYS A 381 4.91 8.85 -28.89
CA LYS A 381 6.01 9.83 -28.68
C LYS A 381 5.53 11.26 -28.77
N SER A 382 4.70 11.59 -29.76
CA SER A 382 4.18 12.94 -29.95
C SER A 382 3.35 13.39 -28.75
N ILE A 383 2.41 12.57 -28.28
CA ILE A 383 1.55 12.93 -27.15
C ILE A 383 2.34 13.16 -25.86
N ILE A 384 3.46 12.45 -25.65
CA ILE A 384 4.33 12.68 -24.48
C ILE A 384 4.92 14.09 -24.49
N CYS A 385 5.36 14.59 -25.65
CA CYS A 385 5.89 15.94 -25.78
C CYS A 385 4.81 16.97 -25.44
N GLU A 386 3.61 16.78 -26.00
CA GLU A 386 2.47 17.67 -25.75
C GLU A 386 2.00 17.62 -24.29
N MET A 387 2.05 16.46 -23.64
CA MET A 387 1.76 16.33 -22.20
C MET A 387 2.70 17.16 -21.33
N ASP A 388 4.01 17.13 -21.62
CA ASP A 388 4.99 17.95 -20.89
C ASP A 388 4.74 19.44 -21.18
N SER A 389 4.44 19.79 -22.44
CA SER A 389 4.10 21.16 -22.86
C SER A 389 2.86 21.72 -22.15
N ILE A 390 1.76 20.96 -22.07
CA ILE A 390 0.53 21.36 -21.36
C ILE A 390 0.84 21.75 -19.91
N LEU A 391 1.64 20.94 -19.21
CA LEU A 391 2.01 21.21 -17.82
C LEU A 391 2.88 22.47 -17.68
N ASP A 392 3.78 22.73 -18.64
CA ASP A 392 4.60 23.93 -18.67
C ASP A 392 3.79 25.20 -18.95
N GLN A 393 2.86 25.12 -19.91
CA GLN A 393 1.91 26.17 -20.23
C GLN A 393 1.02 26.51 -19.03
N TYR A 394 0.46 25.49 -18.36
CA TYR A 394 -0.32 25.69 -17.14
C TYR A 394 0.51 26.33 -16.01
N GLU A 395 1.77 25.91 -15.81
CA GLU A 395 2.63 26.53 -14.79
C GLU A 395 2.84 28.03 -15.04
N LEU A 396 3.06 28.42 -16.30
CA LEU A 396 3.20 29.83 -16.67
C LEU A 396 1.90 30.59 -16.41
N PHE A 397 0.77 30.01 -16.81
CA PHE A 397 -0.54 30.61 -16.59
C PHE A 397 -0.81 30.87 -15.10
N VAL A 398 -0.55 29.90 -14.23
CA VAL A 398 -0.73 30.06 -12.77
C VAL A 398 0.20 31.13 -12.18
N ARG A 399 1.44 31.23 -12.68
CA ARG A 399 2.45 32.14 -12.13
C ARG A 399 2.30 33.58 -12.62
N HIS A 400 1.91 33.77 -13.88
CA HIS A 400 1.95 35.06 -14.56
C HIS A 400 0.57 35.57 -14.97
N GLY A 401 -0.46 34.73 -14.91
CA GLY A 401 -1.81 35.04 -15.43
C GLY A 401 -1.89 35.00 -16.96
N GLU A 402 -0.79 34.71 -17.65
CA GLU A 402 -0.67 34.61 -19.10
C GLU A 402 0.38 33.56 -19.48
N ILE A 403 0.27 33.04 -20.70
CA ILE A 403 1.25 32.11 -21.28
C ILE A 403 2.10 32.88 -22.28
N ASN A 404 3.30 33.28 -21.83
CA ASN A 404 4.28 33.93 -22.69
C ASN A 404 5.10 32.86 -23.45
N GLN A 405 4.98 32.83 -24.79
CA GLN A 405 5.65 31.83 -25.63
C GLN A 405 7.18 31.95 -25.61
N ASP A 406 7.73 33.17 -25.62
CA ASP A 406 9.18 33.38 -25.54
C ASP A 406 9.74 32.83 -24.22
N LEU A 407 8.99 32.98 -23.13
CA LEU A 407 9.36 32.43 -21.84
C LEU A 407 9.24 30.90 -21.80
N LEU A 408 8.24 30.33 -22.47
CA LEU A 408 8.06 28.90 -22.60
C LEU A 408 9.23 28.26 -23.36
N GLU A 409 9.70 28.88 -24.44
CA GLU A 409 10.83 28.38 -25.25
C GLU A 409 12.16 28.37 -24.47
N ILE A 410 12.42 29.39 -23.64
CA ILE A 410 13.67 29.50 -22.86
C ILE A 410 13.62 28.64 -21.59
N LYS A 411 12.44 28.16 -21.20
CA LYS A 411 12.26 27.35 -19.99
C LYS A 411 13.06 26.04 -20.09
N SER A 412 14.03 25.89 -19.20
CA SER A 412 14.93 24.73 -19.19
C SER A 412 14.49 23.58 -18.29
N LYS A 413 13.56 23.84 -17.36
CA LYS A 413 13.11 22.86 -16.36
C LYS A 413 11.66 22.49 -16.60
N ALA A 414 11.42 21.23 -16.95
CA ALA A 414 10.08 20.67 -17.08
C ALA A 414 9.28 20.79 -15.78
N SER A 415 8.01 21.14 -15.91
CA SER A 415 7.06 21.19 -14.79
C SER A 415 6.87 19.82 -14.18
N SER A 416 6.73 19.79 -12.85
CA SER A 416 6.41 18.56 -12.14
C SER A 416 4.94 18.56 -11.75
N TYR A 417 4.19 17.59 -12.27
CA TYR A 417 2.81 17.32 -11.83
C TYR A 417 2.67 17.13 -10.30
N ALA A 418 3.75 16.83 -9.57
CA ALA A 418 3.74 16.70 -8.12
C ALA A 418 3.78 18.04 -7.36
N SER A 419 4.16 19.14 -8.03
CA SER A 419 4.34 20.46 -7.40
C SER A 419 3.58 21.60 -8.09
N LEU A 420 2.91 21.33 -9.21
CA LEU A 420 2.06 22.31 -9.88
C LEU A 420 0.98 22.81 -8.92
N LYS A 421 0.83 24.13 -8.84
CA LYS A 421 -0.12 24.79 -7.94
C LYS A 421 -1.48 24.97 -8.57
N SER A 422 -2.50 24.92 -7.74
CA SER A 422 -3.85 25.37 -8.02
C SER A 422 -3.96 26.87 -7.75
N PHE A 423 -4.89 27.57 -8.40
CA PHE A 423 -5.33 28.89 -7.99
C PHE A 423 -6.02 28.87 -6.62
N ASN A 424 -6.64 27.75 -6.24
CA ASN A 424 -7.29 27.55 -4.95
C ASN A 424 -6.35 26.95 -3.90
N LYS A 425 -5.97 27.77 -2.91
CA LYS A 425 -5.12 27.38 -1.77
C LYS A 425 -5.72 26.28 -0.88
N LYS A 426 -7.02 26.04 -0.97
CA LYS A 426 -7.76 25.00 -0.23
C LYS A 426 -8.49 24.07 -1.20
N LYS A 427 -7.87 23.73 -2.34
CA LYS A 427 -8.48 22.86 -3.36
C LYS A 427 -8.85 21.48 -2.82
N PHE A 428 -7.91 20.83 -2.13
CA PHE A 428 -8.10 19.48 -1.60
C PHE A 428 -8.01 19.44 -0.09
N LEU A 429 -8.84 18.58 0.49
CA LEU A 429 -8.71 18.10 1.86
C LEU A 429 -8.01 16.73 1.82
N LYS A 430 -7.12 16.47 2.79
CA LYS A 430 -6.49 15.17 3.02
C LYS A 430 -6.47 14.84 4.51
N LEU A 431 -6.37 13.55 4.86
CA LEU A 431 -6.20 13.15 6.26
C LEU A 431 -4.80 13.53 6.75
N SER A 432 -4.74 14.05 7.98
CA SER A 432 -3.46 14.30 8.65
C SER A 432 -2.78 12.99 9.04
N ASN A 433 -1.46 12.94 8.89
CA ASN A 433 -0.69 11.72 9.11
C ASN A 433 -0.13 11.67 10.55
N ASN A 434 -1.01 11.41 11.52
CA ASN A 434 -0.66 11.16 12.92
C ASN A 434 -1.15 9.75 13.34
N PRO A 435 -0.31 8.92 14.02
CA PRO A 435 -0.71 7.64 14.58
C PRO A 435 -2.08 7.59 15.28
N ASP A 436 -2.42 8.61 16.06
CA ASP A 436 -3.70 8.66 16.79
C ASP A 436 -4.90 8.72 15.84
N ASN A 437 -4.79 9.53 14.77
CA ASN A 437 -5.82 9.65 13.75
C ASN A 437 -5.91 8.38 12.92
N SER A 438 -4.77 7.78 12.55
CA SER A 438 -4.75 6.50 11.82
C SER A 438 -5.41 5.37 12.61
N ALA A 439 -5.17 5.29 13.92
CA ALA A 439 -5.83 4.32 14.80
C ALA A 439 -7.34 4.59 14.90
N LEU A 440 -7.74 5.85 15.07
CA LEU A 440 -9.14 6.25 15.12
C LEU A 440 -9.90 5.87 13.84
N PHE A 441 -9.35 6.24 12.67
CA PHE A 441 -10.00 5.97 11.39
C PHE A 441 -10.05 4.47 11.09
N SER A 442 -9.01 3.72 11.46
CA SER A 442 -9.04 2.25 11.39
C SER A 442 -10.17 1.67 12.24
N VAL A 443 -10.36 2.16 13.47
CA VAL A 443 -11.42 1.69 14.35
C VAL A 443 -12.82 1.97 13.78
N LEU A 444 -13.02 3.14 13.17
CA LEU A 444 -14.32 3.57 12.63
C LEU A 444 -14.65 2.94 11.26
N PHE A 445 -13.67 2.88 10.36
CA PHE A 445 -13.91 2.65 8.94
C PHE A 445 -13.38 1.31 8.41
N SER A 446 -12.46 0.65 9.12
CA SER A 446 -11.98 -0.68 8.73
C SER A 446 -12.94 -1.78 9.18
N ASP A 447 -13.16 -2.76 8.32
CA ASP A 447 -13.88 -3.99 8.67
C ASP A 447 -13.01 -5.00 9.45
N GLN A 448 -11.72 -4.74 9.61
CA GLN A 448 -10.80 -5.49 10.48
C GLN A 448 -10.70 -4.89 11.89
N SER A 449 -11.47 -3.83 12.17
CA SER A 449 -11.57 -3.23 13.50
C SER A 449 -12.21 -4.20 14.48
N SER A 450 -11.81 -4.15 15.76
CA SER A 450 -12.50 -4.94 16.78
C SER A 450 -13.98 -4.56 16.96
N LEU A 451 -14.40 -3.39 16.46
CA LEU A 451 -15.80 -2.93 16.45
C LEU A 451 -16.58 -3.30 15.17
N SER A 452 -15.95 -3.99 14.21
CA SER A 452 -16.62 -4.48 13.00
C SER A 452 -17.50 -5.72 13.27
N PHE A 453 -17.19 -6.47 14.33
CA PHE A 453 -17.98 -7.63 14.72
C PHE A 453 -19.06 -7.23 15.71
N ASN A 454 -20.30 -7.55 15.39
CA ASN A 454 -21.44 -7.43 16.30
C ASN A 454 -22.11 -8.80 16.43
N SER A 455 -22.15 -9.33 17.65
CA SER A 455 -22.72 -10.66 17.93
C SER A 455 -24.22 -10.79 17.61
N SER A 456 -24.94 -9.66 17.58
CA SER A 456 -26.39 -9.59 17.33
C SER A 456 -26.77 -9.49 15.84
N LYS A 457 -25.83 -9.10 14.98
CA LYS A 457 -26.03 -8.99 13.52
C LYS A 457 -25.29 -10.12 12.79
N LYS A 458 -25.98 -10.76 11.84
CA LYS A 458 -25.37 -11.83 11.02
C LYS A 458 -24.43 -11.30 9.93
N GLU A 459 -24.52 -10.01 9.61
CA GLU A 459 -23.77 -9.40 8.52
C GLU A 459 -22.51 -8.69 9.03
N HIS A 460 -21.39 -9.00 8.40
CA HIS A 460 -20.09 -8.37 8.65
C HIS A 460 -20.06 -6.98 8.00
N GLY A 461 -19.60 -5.97 8.73
CA GLY A 461 -19.58 -4.59 8.25
C GLY A 461 -18.63 -3.73 9.06
N THR A 462 -18.30 -2.54 8.54
CA THR A 462 -17.49 -1.56 9.26
C THR A 462 -18.29 -0.99 10.43
N PHE A 463 -17.62 -0.50 11.47
CA PHE A 463 -18.32 0.12 12.60
C PHE A 463 -19.15 1.34 12.17
N PHE A 464 -18.67 2.09 11.17
CA PHE A 464 -19.44 3.16 10.52
C PHE A 464 -20.77 2.67 9.92
N LYS A 465 -20.77 1.54 9.20
CA LYS A 465 -22.00 0.93 8.65
C LYS A 465 -22.94 0.48 9.76
N HIS A 466 -22.40 -0.17 10.80
CA HIS A 466 -23.19 -0.61 11.95
C HIS A 466 -23.95 0.54 12.62
N ILE A 467 -23.29 1.69 12.82
CA ILE A 467 -23.92 2.87 13.41
C ILE A 467 -25.03 3.42 12.50
N ILE A 468 -24.83 3.46 11.18
CA ILE A 468 -25.86 3.90 10.22
C ILE A 468 -27.07 2.97 10.27
N ASP A 469 -26.85 1.67 10.35
CA ASP A 469 -27.90 0.66 10.42
C ASP A 469 -28.61 0.59 11.80
N GLY A 470 -28.20 1.44 12.76
CA GLY A 470 -28.75 1.51 14.10
C GLY A 470 -28.37 0.32 14.97
N VAL A 471 -27.29 0.46 15.75
CA VAL A 471 -26.85 -0.52 16.75
C VAL A 471 -26.93 0.03 18.16
N LYS A 472 -27.16 -0.86 19.13
CA LYS A 472 -27.16 -0.53 20.55
C LYS A 472 -25.83 -0.86 21.19
N ILE A 473 -25.51 -0.18 22.28
CA ILE A 473 -24.29 -0.48 23.06
C ILE A 473 -24.28 -1.92 23.61
N THR A 474 -25.46 -2.47 23.90
CA THR A 474 -25.66 -3.85 24.38
C THR A 474 -25.37 -4.93 23.33
N ASP A 475 -25.22 -4.54 22.06
CA ASP A 475 -24.94 -5.47 20.97
C ASP A 475 -23.44 -5.87 20.93
N PHE A 476 -22.62 -5.15 21.69
CA PHE A 476 -21.17 -5.29 21.76
C PHE A 476 -20.72 -5.93 23.08
N ALA A 477 -19.64 -6.70 23.05
CA ALA A 477 -19.02 -7.30 24.23
C ALA A 477 -18.31 -6.25 25.10
N ASP A 478 -18.08 -6.55 26.39
CA ASP A 478 -17.52 -5.61 27.36
C ASP A 478 -16.22 -4.94 26.89
N TYR A 479 -15.30 -5.70 26.27
CA TYR A 479 -14.04 -5.15 25.75
C TYR A 479 -14.25 -4.18 24.57
N GLN A 480 -15.30 -4.37 23.77
CA GLN A 480 -15.67 -3.47 22.68
C GLN A 480 -16.36 -2.21 23.23
N VAL A 481 -17.17 -2.37 24.29
CA VAL A 481 -17.84 -1.26 24.99
C VAL A 481 -16.82 -0.28 25.56
N GLU A 482 -15.69 -0.75 26.10
CA GLU A 482 -14.61 0.14 26.56
C GLU A 482 -14.05 1.02 25.42
N GLN A 483 -13.89 0.46 24.21
CA GLN A 483 -13.47 1.26 23.05
C GLN A 483 -14.55 2.27 22.63
N ILE A 484 -15.83 1.89 22.69
CA ILE A 484 -16.95 2.79 22.38
C ILE A 484 -17.00 3.95 23.38
N LYS A 485 -16.76 3.71 24.67
CA LYS A 485 -16.68 4.76 25.70
C LYS A 485 -15.59 5.79 25.38
N ILE A 486 -14.41 5.34 24.95
CA ILE A 486 -13.33 6.25 24.52
C ILE A 486 -13.78 7.14 23.36
N LEU A 487 -14.56 6.61 22.41
CA LEU A 487 -15.10 7.39 21.29
C LEU A 487 -16.19 8.40 21.72
N ILE A 488 -16.97 8.08 22.75
CA ILE A 488 -17.94 9.00 23.37
C ILE A 488 -17.20 10.12 24.12
N GLU A 489 -16.14 9.80 24.88
CA GLU A 489 -15.30 10.79 25.57
C GLU A 489 -14.63 11.77 24.60
N LYS A 490 -14.23 11.28 23.42
CA LYS A 490 -13.73 12.11 22.32
C LYS A 490 -14.82 12.90 21.58
N ASN A 491 -16.07 12.82 22.03
CA ASN A 491 -17.24 13.49 21.44
C ASN A 491 -17.50 13.10 19.96
N ILE A 492 -17.05 11.93 19.53
CA ILE A 492 -17.28 11.40 18.18
C ILE A 492 -18.65 10.71 18.13
N LEU A 493 -18.99 10.03 19.23
CA LEU A 493 -20.24 9.30 19.39
C LEU A 493 -21.07 9.89 20.53
N LYS A 494 -22.37 9.63 20.47
CA LYS A 494 -23.34 9.86 21.54
C LYS A 494 -24.31 8.70 21.66
N LEU A 495 -24.86 8.52 22.85
CA LEU A 495 -25.93 7.56 23.10
C LEU A 495 -27.28 8.29 23.08
N SER A 496 -28.26 7.67 22.43
CA SER A 496 -29.65 8.11 22.37
C SER A 496 -30.51 6.88 22.61
N ASP A 497 -31.02 6.71 23.83
CA ASP A 497 -31.82 5.54 24.25
C ASP A 497 -31.09 4.21 23.96
N ASP A 498 -29.85 4.10 24.44
CA ASP A 498 -28.90 2.99 24.21
C ASP A 498 -28.46 2.77 22.75
N VAL A 499 -29.02 3.50 21.79
CA VAL A 499 -28.59 3.50 20.38
C VAL A 499 -27.37 4.39 20.19
N ILE A 500 -26.33 3.85 19.58
CA ILE A 500 -25.10 4.59 19.25
C ILE A 500 -25.36 5.45 18.02
N LYS A 501 -25.00 6.73 18.09
CA LYS A 501 -25.09 7.69 16.97
C LYS A 501 -23.83 8.52 16.88
N PHE A 502 -23.50 9.00 15.68
CA PHE A 502 -22.47 10.02 15.53
C PHE A 502 -22.93 11.36 16.10
N THR A 503 -22.02 12.07 16.78
CA THR A 503 -22.29 13.42 17.27
C THR A 503 -22.50 14.38 16.11
N ASN A 504 -21.60 14.33 15.11
CA ASN A 504 -21.71 15.03 13.83
C ASN A 504 -21.54 14.06 12.66
N PHE A 505 -22.64 13.65 12.03
CA PHE A 505 -22.60 12.70 10.92
C PHE A 505 -21.88 13.25 9.68
N GLN A 506 -22.04 14.55 9.38
CA GLN A 506 -21.46 15.14 8.17
C GLN A 506 -19.93 15.17 8.22
N GLU A 507 -19.36 15.53 9.38
CA GLU A 507 -17.91 15.43 9.64
C GLU A 507 -17.38 14.01 9.40
N ILE A 508 -18.02 13.01 10.03
CA ILE A 508 -17.59 11.62 9.92
C ILE A 508 -17.76 11.08 8.50
N ASN A 509 -18.79 11.52 7.77
CA ASN A 509 -18.99 11.14 6.37
C ASN A 509 -17.87 11.68 5.47
N ILE A 510 -17.43 12.93 5.66
CA ILE A 510 -16.28 13.49 4.94
C ILE A 510 -15.00 12.70 5.27
N LEU A 511 -14.77 12.40 6.56
CA LEU A 511 -13.63 11.60 6.99
C LEU A 511 -13.66 10.18 6.39
N ASN A 512 -14.84 9.55 6.29
CA ASN A 512 -15.01 8.25 5.64
C ASN A 512 -14.67 8.32 4.15
N LYS A 513 -15.18 9.34 3.43
CA LYS A 513 -14.83 9.55 2.02
C LYS A 513 -13.32 9.73 1.83
N LEU A 514 -12.70 10.59 2.64
CA LEU A 514 -11.25 10.80 2.65
C LEU A 514 -10.46 9.52 2.96
N TRP A 515 -10.94 8.70 3.90
CA TRP A 515 -10.29 7.44 4.23
C TRP A 515 -10.32 6.46 3.05
N LYS A 516 -11.39 6.46 2.24
CA LYS A 516 -11.51 5.61 1.05
C LYS A 516 -10.71 6.10 -0.15
N SER A 517 -10.82 7.38 -0.50
CA SER A 517 -10.23 7.94 -1.73
C SER A 517 -8.86 8.58 -1.50
N GLY A 518 -8.52 8.92 -0.26
CA GLY A 518 -7.31 9.65 0.09
C GLY A 518 -7.36 11.15 -0.21
N THR A 519 -8.39 11.62 -0.92
CA THR A 519 -8.55 13.02 -1.29
C THR A 519 -10.02 13.42 -1.39
N TYR A 520 -10.31 14.69 -1.08
CA TYR A 520 -11.64 15.28 -1.23
C TYR A 520 -11.51 16.69 -1.79
N CYS A 521 -11.98 16.89 -3.03
CA CYS A 521 -11.98 18.17 -3.71
C CYS A 521 -13.07 19.08 -3.14
N LEU A 522 -12.68 20.29 -2.76
CA LEU A 522 -13.54 21.30 -2.14
C LEU A 522 -14.08 22.32 -3.14
N TYR A 523 -13.58 22.33 -4.38
CA TYR A 523 -13.97 23.31 -5.40
C TYR A 523 -15.48 23.32 -5.68
N TYR A 524 -16.10 22.15 -5.79
CA TYR A 524 -17.52 21.99 -6.09
C TYR A 524 -18.43 21.97 -4.84
N LYS A 525 -17.96 22.49 -3.69
CA LYS A 525 -18.65 22.34 -2.41
C LYS A 525 -19.29 23.63 -1.93
N ASP A 526 -20.46 23.46 -1.32
CA ASP A 526 -21.21 24.56 -0.71
C ASP A 526 -20.53 25.04 0.58
N LYS A 527 -21.01 26.19 1.07
CA LYS A 527 -20.47 26.82 2.27
C LYS A 527 -20.52 25.91 3.51
N LEU A 528 -21.55 25.08 3.64
CA LEU A 528 -21.70 24.19 4.79
C LEU A 528 -20.57 23.15 4.83
N ILE A 529 -20.25 22.54 3.69
CA ILE A 529 -19.15 21.58 3.60
C ILE A 529 -17.79 22.27 3.79
N LEU A 530 -17.61 23.49 3.28
CA LEU A 530 -16.40 24.28 3.48
C LEU A 530 -16.17 24.63 4.95
N ASP A 531 -17.22 25.03 5.67
CA ASP A 531 -17.17 25.33 7.11
C ASP A 531 -16.82 24.07 7.92
N ILE A 532 -17.37 22.90 7.53
CA ILE A 532 -17.01 21.61 8.15
C ILE A 532 -15.55 21.26 7.89
N ALA A 533 -15.05 21.43 6.66
CA ALA A 533 -13.66 21.16 6.31
C ALA A 533 -12.69 22.03 7.15
N GLU A 534 -13.03 23.30 7.36
CA GLU A 534 -12.27 24.21 8.21
C GLU A 534 -12.22 23.71 9.66
N ASP A 535 -13.34 23.23 10.19
CA ASP A 535 -13.43 22.70 11.55
C ASP A 535 -12.65 21.39 11.72
N LEU A 536 -12.69 20.49 10.73
CA LEU A 536 -11.88 19.27 10.69
C LEU A 536 -10.37 19.56 10.66
N CYS A 537 -9.95 20.59 9.92
CA CYS A 537 -8.57 21.06 9.93
C CYS A 537 -8.17 21.65 11.29
N LYS A 538 -9.04 22.47 11.92
CA LYS A 538 -8.78 23.03 13.27
C LYS A 538 -8.68 21.96 14.35
N LYS A 539 -9.49 20.90 14.25
CA LYS A 539 -9.42 19.72 15.12
C LYS A 539 -8.16 18.86 14.88
N GLY A 540 -7.40 19.15 13.82
CA GLY A 540 -6.20 18.40 13.46
C GLY A 540 -6.50 17.02 12.86
N TYR A 541 -7.70 16.79 12.32
CA TYR A 541 -8.02 15.57 11.59
C TYR A 541 -7.55 15.64 10.13
N CYS A 542 -7.62 16.83 9.53
CA CYS A 542 -7.35 17.04 8.12
C CYS A 542 -6.31 18.15 7.89
N GLU A 543 -5.76 18.14 6.67
CA GLU A 543 -4.86 19.18 6.15
C GLU A 543 -5.34 19.59 4.75
N TYR A 544 -5.06 20.84 4.37
CA TYR A 544 -5.31 21.33 3.02
C TYR A 544 -4.12 21.05 2.09
N SER A 545 -4.42 20.90 0.80
CA SER A 545 -3.45 20.86 -0.29
C SER A 545 -3.88 21.82 -1.41
N ASP A 546 -2.90 22.54 -1.95
CA ASP A 546 -3.04 23.60 -2.96
C ASP A 546 -2.38 23.22 -4.29
N ASN A 547 -2.12 21.94 -4.53
CA ASN A 547 -1.59 21.46 -5.80
C ASN A 547 -2.71 21.22 -6.82
N LEU A 548 -2.40 21.27 -8.11
CA LEU A 548 -3.32 20.97 -9.22
C LEU A 548 -3.90 19.55 -9.10
N PHE A 549 -3.02 18.59 -8.82
CA PHE A 549 -3.34 17.19 -8.58
C PHE A 549 -3.25 16.86 -7.09
N SER A 550 -4.14 16.00 -6.60
CA SER A 550 -4.03 15.46 -5.25
C SER A 550 -2.79 14.56 -5.11
N GLU A 551 -2.37 14.29 -3.86
CA GLU A 551 -1.20 13.46 -3.59
C GLU A 551 -1.32 12.04 -4.20
N TYR A 552 -2.53 11.46 -4.14
CA TYR A 552 -2.83 10.14 -4.72
C TYR A 552 -2.74 10.16 -6.25
N GLU A 553 -3.26 11.23 -6.88
CA GLU A 553 -3.17 11.40 -8.32
C GLU A 553 -1.73 11.64 -8.78
N SER A 554 -0.96 12.51 -8.10
CA SER A 554 0.46 12.68 -8.41
C SER A 554 1.26 11.39 -8.24
N ASN A 555 0.90 10.55 -7.28
CA ASN A 555 1.51 9.24 -7.10
C ASN A 555 1.14 8.29 -8.24
N TYR A 556 -0.12 8.29 -8.68
CA TYR A 556 -0.57 7.54 -9.84
C TYR A 556 0.12 7.99 -11.14
N LEU A 557 0.26 9.30 -11.36
CA LEU A 557 1.01 9.85 -12.50
C LEU A 557 2.47 9.39 -12.50
N SER A 558 3.13 9.38 -11.34
CA SER A 558 4.51 8.84 -11.24
C SER A 558 4.55 7.35 -11.53
N TYR A 559 3.57 6.57 -11.08
CA TYR A 559 3.46 5.15 -11.39
C TYR A 559 3.32 4.87 -12.89
N ILE A 560 2.48 5.64 -13.60
CA ILE A 560 2.24 5.45 -15.04
C ILE A 560 3.41 6.00 -15.87
N LEU A 561 3.86 7.23 -15.61
CA LEU A 561 4.72 7.97 -16.52
C LEU A 561 6.20 7.71 -16.28
N ASP A 562 6.68 7.71 -15.03
CA ASP A 562 8.11 7.77 -14.74
C ASP A 562 8.63 6.69 -13.78
N ASP A 563 9.94 6.76 -13.51
CA ASP A 563 10.66 5.88 -12.60
C ASP A 563 11.19 6.65 -11.38
N LYS A 564 10.51 7.72 -10.95
CA LYS A 564 11.02 8.54 -9.84
C LYS A 564 10.70 7.92 -8.50
N LYS A 565 9.43 7.56 -8.26
CA LYS A 565 8.98 7.09 -6.94
C LYS A 565 8.93 5.56 -6.81
N TYR A 566 8.41 4.88 -7.81
CA TYR A 566 7.99 3.48 -7.66
C TYR A 566 8.84 2.50 -8.45
N GLY A 567 9.08 1.32 -7.88
CA GLY A 567 9.81 0.22 -8.50
C GLY A 567 8.97 -0.54 -9.52
N ASN A 568 7.68 -0.72 -9.20
CA ASN A 568 6.66 -1.39 -10.02
C ASN A 568 5.99 -0.48 -11.07
N GLY A 569 6.47 0.75 -11.25
CA GLY A 569 5.89 1.70 -12.21
C GLY A 569 5.92 1.19 -13.66
N LEU A 570 4.89 1.52 -14.44
CA LEU A 570 4.83 1.21 -15.87
C LEU A 570 5.89 1.98 -16.66
N LYS A 571 6.23 3.19 -16.20
CA LYS A 571 7.31 4.04 -16.75
C LYS A 571 7.10 4.32 -18.24
N ILE A 572 5.84 4.49 -18.66
CA ILE A 572 5.45 4.58 -20.08
C ILE A 572 6.20 5.73 -20.74
N ARG A 573 6.09 6.96 -20.20
CA ARG A 573 6.80 8.14 -20.71
C ARG A 573 8.29 7.86 -20.84
N ASN A 574 8.94 7.42 -19.77
CA ASN A 574 10.38 7.16 -19.77
C ASN A 574 10.80 6.10 -20.81
N LYS A 575 10.00 5.06 -21.03
CA LYS A 575 10.32 4.01 -22.00
C LYS A 575 10.17 4.48 -23.45
N PHE A 576 9.18 5.33 -23.75
CA PHE A 576 9.05 5.97 -25.06
C PHE A 576 10.16 6.99 -25.31
N SER A 577 10.42 7.91 -24.36
CA SER A 577 11.44 8.95 -24.50
C SER A 577 12.85 8.39 -24.67
N HIS A 578 13.15 7.25 -24.04
CA HIS A 578 14.45 6.58 -24.16
C HIS A 578 14.49 5.45 -25.20
N GLY A 579 13.45 5.31 -26.04
CA GLY A 579 13.41 4.32 -27.13
C GLY A 579 13.35 2.85 -26.68
N LYS A 580 13.10 2.58 -25.39
CA LYS A 580 13.05 1.22 -24.80
C LYS A 580 11.84 0.40 -25.26
N PHE A 581 10.91 1.00 -26.01
CA PHE A 581 9.74 0.33 -26.57
C PHE A 581 9.83 0.08 -28.08
N GLY A 582 10.89 0.46 -28.78
CA GLY A 582 10.95 0.34 -30.24
C GLY A 582 10.85 -1.09 -30.81
N TYR A 583 10.99 -2.14 -29.98
CA TYR A 583 10.87 -3.54 -30.38
C TYR A 583 9.50 -4.17 -30.05
N LYS A 584 8.59 -3.41 -29.44
CA LYS A 584 7.28 -3.90 -29.03
C LYS A 584 6.34 -4.04 -30.23
N LYS A 585 5.29 -4.83 -30.05
CA LYS A 585 4.25 -5.01 -31.08
C LYS A 585 3.29 -3.82 -31.06
N GLU A 586 2.61 -3.60 -32.18
CA GLU A 586 1.66 -2.50 -32.33
C GLU A 586 0.50 -2.57 -31.34
N GLU A 587 0.05 -3.77 -30.97
CA GLU A 587 -1.00 -3.92 -29.95
C GLU A 587 -0.53 -3.44 -28.56
N GLU A 588 0.73 -3.68 -28.22
CA GLU A 588 1.32 -3.15 -26.98
C GLU A 588 1.49 -1.63 -27.06
N HIS A 589 1.82 -1.09 -28.24
CA HIS A 589 1.88 0.35 -28.44
C HIS A 589 0.52 1.01 -28.31
N LEU A 590 -0.54 0.43 -28.88
CA LEU A 590 -1.92 0.89 -28.71
C LEU A 590 -2.31 0.96 -27.23
N GLN A 591 -2.04 -0.11 -26.47
CA GLN A 591 -2.39 -0.13 -25.04
C GLN A 591 -1.66 0.97 -24.25
N ASN A 592 -0.37 1.17 -24.51
CA ASN A 592 0.37 2.26 -23.86
C ASN A 592 -0.12 3.65 -24.31
N TYR A 593 -0.48 3.80 -25.59
CA TYR A 593 -1.02 5.04 -26.14
C TYR A 593 -2.39 5.38 -25.53
N LEU A 594 -3.28 4.40 -25.35
CA LEU A 594 -4.55 4.56 -24.64
C LEU A 594 -4.35 4.96 -23.18
N GLU A 595 -3.32 4.43 -22.50
CA GLU A 595 -2.98 4.88 -21.14
C GLU A 595 -2.50 6.33 -21.14
N LEU A 596 -1.73 6.78 -22.15
CA LEU A 596 -1.32 8.19 -22.26
C LEU A 596 -2.51 9.11 -22.52
N LEU A 597 -3.41 8.76 -23.46
CA LEU A 597 -4.64 9.52 -23.73
C LEU A 597 -5.51 9.68 -22.48
N GLN A 598 -5.68 8.61 -21.70
CA GLN A 598 -6.37 8.65 -20.41
C GLN A 598 -5.77 9.71 -19.47
N ILE A 599 -4.44 9.85 -19.44
CA ILE A 599 -3.77 10.88 -18.63
C ILE A 599 -3.99 12.29 -19.21
N VAL A 600 -3.98 12.48 -20.53
CA VAL A 600 -4.21 13.80 -21.14
C VAL A 600 -5.65 14.27 -20.89
N ILE A 601 -6.63 13.40 -21.07
CA ILE A 601 -8.03 13.70 -20.71
C ILE A 601 -8.12 14.05 -19.22
N PHE A 602 -7.42 13.32 -18.35
CA PHE A 602 -7.36 13.64 -16.93
C PHE A 602 -6.71 15.02 -16.65
N TYR A 603 -5.68 15.42 -17.40
CA TYR A 603 -5.11 16.77 -17.32
C TYR A 603 -6.14 17.83 -17.71
N MET A 604 -6.88 17.63 -18.80
CA MET A 604 -7.94 18.54 -19.21
C MET A 604 -8.98 18.72 -18.11
N MET A 605 -9.46 17.64 -17.50
CA MET A 605 -10.42 17.71 -16.40
C MET A 605 -9.86 18.52 -15.22
N ARG A 606 -8.60 18.29 -14.83
CA ARG A 606 -7.99 18.99 -13.70
C ARG A 606 -7.65 20.45 -13.98
N ILE A 607 -7.33 20.80 -15.22
CA ILE A 607 -7.14 22.18 -15.66
C ILE A 607 -8.49 22.90 -15.78
N ASN A 608 -9.56 22.21 -16.19
CA ASN A 608 -10.90 22.78 -16.24
C ASN A 608 -11.49 23.07 -14.83
N ASP A 609 -11.01 22.38 -13.79
CA ASP A 609 -11.35 22.71 -12.38
C ASP A 609 -10.79 24.09 -11.94
N GLU A 610 -9.81 24.64 -12.66
CA GLU A 610 -9.04 25.85 -12.31
C GLU A 610 -9.57 27.09 -13.04
#